data_AF-A0A968Q493-F1
#
_entry.id   AF-A0A968Q493-F1
#
_cell.length_a   1.000
_cell.length_b   1.000
_cell.length_c   1.000
_cell.angle_alpha   90.00
_cell.angle_beta   90.00
_cell.angle_gamma   90.00
#
_symmetry.space_group_name_H-M   'P 1'
#
loop_
_entity.id
_entity.type
_entity.pdbx_description
1 polymer ?
#
loop_
_entity_poly.entity_id
_entity_poly.type
_entity_poly.pdbx_seq_one_letter_code
_entity_poly.pdbx_strand_id
1 'polypeptide(L)'
;MCRIQGKTLEAIELYDRAIAEAKSNGYTQEEALANELAAKFYLNWGKEKVAAGYMQEAYYSYSHWGASAKVQDLEHCYPKLLAPILQQQRASLPITATVFH
;
A
#
# COMPACT_ATOMS: atom_id res chain seq x y z
N MET A 1 -4.87 28.71 -13.75
CA MET A 1 -4.23 27.68 -12.91
C MET A 1 -5.27 26.88 -12.09
N CYS A 2 -6.31 26.28 -12.69
CA CYS A 2 -7.39 25.58 -11.93
C CYS A 2 -7.83 24.21 -12.48
N ARG A 3 -7.28 23.73 -13.61
CA ARG A 3 -7.73 22.46 -14.23
C ARG A 3 -7.15 21.21 -13.59
N ILE A 4 -6.04 21.34 -12.87
CA ILE A 4 -5.36 20.19 -12.25
C ILE A 4 -6.09 19.78 -10.95
N GLN A 5 -6.58 20.75 -10.16
CA GLN A 5 -7.24 20.45 -8.88
C GLN A 5 -8.59 19.72 -9.05
N GLY A 6 -9.38 20.02 -10.08
CA GLY A 6 -10.65 19.33 -10.32
C GLY A 6 -10.48 17.84 -10.66
N LYS A 7 -9.50 17.51 -11.50
CA LYS A 7 -9.19 16.11 -11.86
C LYS A 7 -8.62 15.31 -10.69
N THR A 8 -7.94 15.98 -9.77
CA THR A 8 -7.38 15.35 -8.58
C THR A 8 -8.47 14.89 -7.61
N LEU A 9 -9.48 15.73 -7.37
CA LEU A 9 -10.61 15.36 -6.51
C LEU A 9 -11.42 14.19 -7.10
N GLU A 10 -11.70 14.25 -8.41
CA GLU A 10 -12.41 13.17 -9.11
C GLU A 10 -11.65 11.84 -9.02
N ALA A 11 -10.33 11.86 -9.21
CA ALA A 11 -9.50 10.65 -9.08
C ALA A 11 -9.54 10.08 -7.65
N ILE A 12 -9.50 10.94 -6.62
CA ILE A 12 -9.57 10.52 -5.23
C ILE A 12 -10.90 9.86 -4.92
N GLU A 13 -12.02 10.46 -5.34
CA GLU A 13 -13.35 9.87 -5.13
C GLU A 13 -13.50 8.52 -5.85
N LEU A 14 -12.93 8.39 -7.05
CA LEU A 14 -12.92 7.11 -7.78
C LEU A 14 -12.12 6.04 -7.05
N TYR A 15 -10.95 6.38 -6.50
CA TYR A 15 -10.14 5.42 -5.73
C TYR A 15 -10.85 5.00 -4.43
N ASP A 16 -11.39 5.96 -3.68
CA ASP A 16 -12.06 5.68 -2.41
C ASP A 16 -13.29 4.78 -2.61
N ARG A 17 -14.06 5.07 -3.67
CA ARG A 17 -15.19 4.24 -4.08
C ARG A 17 -14.76 2.84 -4.52
N ALA A 18 -13.73 2.71 -5.35
CA ALA A 18 -13.23 1.42 -5.78
C ALA A 18 -12.75 0.57 -4.60
N ILE A 19 -12.05 1.18 -3.63
CA ILE A 19 -11.60 0.52 -2.40
C ILE A 19 -12.81 0.07 -1.57
N ALA A 20 -13.81 0.93 -1.38
CA ALA A 20 -15.00 0.60 -0.61
C ALA A 20 -15.82 -0.54 -1.25
N GLU A 21 -15.99 -0.50 -2.57
CA GLU A 21 -16.69 -1.56 -3.32
C GLU A 21 -15.90 -2.87 -3.27
N ALA A 22 -14.58 -2.84 -3.45
CA ALA A 22 -13.73 -4.03 -3.34
C ALA A 22 -13.78 -4.64 -1.93
N LYS A 23 -13.68 -3.82 -0.88
CA LYS A 23 -13.81 -4.24 0.52
C LYS A 23 -15.17 -4.89 0.80
N SER A 24 -16.27 -4.26 0.35
CA SER A 24 -17.62 -4.78 0.59
C SER A 24 -17.89 -6.11 -0.13
N ASN A 25 -17.24 -6.35 -1.27
CA ASN A 25 -17.40 -7.58 -2.03
C ASN A 25 -16.34 -8.64 -1.70
N GLY A 26 -15.35 -8.31 -0.85
CA GLY A 26 -14.23 -9.21 -0.52
C GLY A 26 -13.23 -9.40 -1.67
N TYR A 27 -13.18 -8.47 -2.62
CA TYR A 27 -12.22 -8.51 -3.73
C TYR A 27 -10.86 -7.96 -3.30
N THR A 28 -10.13 -8.74 -2.50
CA THR A 28 -8.81 -8.34 -1.94
C THR A 28 -7.80 -7.92 -3.02
N GLN A 29 -7.83 -8.55 -4.20
CA GLN A 29 -6.94 -8.17 -5.30
C GLN A 29 -7.28 -6.78 -5.87
N GLU A 30 -8.56 -6.46 -6.03
CA GLU A 30 -8.99 -5.16 -6.54
C GLU A 30 -8.76 -4.06 -5.50
N GLU A 31 -8.99 -4.38 -4.23
CA GLU A 31 -8.66 -3.50 -3.10
C GLU A 31 -7.17 -3.16 -3.09
N ALA A 32 -6.30 -4.17 -3.24
CA ALA A 32 -4.85 -3.96 -3.27
C ALA A 32 -4.43 -3.05 -4.43
N LEU A 33 -4.98 -3.29 -5.61
CA LEU A 33 -4.67 -2.51 -6.81
C LEU A 33 -5.16 -1.06 -6.69
N ALA A 34 -6.37 -0.85 -6.18
CA ALA A 34 -6.94 0.48 -6.00
C ALA A 34 -6.12 1.31 -4.98
N ASN A 35 -5.72 0.68 -3.87
CA ASN A 35 -4.83 1.29 -2.89
C ASN A 35 -3.44 1.63 -3.48
N GLU A 36 -2.86 0.74 -4.29
CA GLU A 36 -1.57 0.99 -4.94
C GLU A 36 -1.62 2.20 -5.90
N LEU A 37 -2.69 2.29 -6.70
CA LEU A 37 -2.91 3.40 -7.63
C LEU A 37 -3.12 4.72 -6.87
N ALA A 38 -3.92 4.71 -5.80
CA ALA A 38 -4.11 5.86 -4.93
C ALA A 38 -2.78 6.32 -4.33
N ALA A 39 -1.97 5.40 -3.80
CA ALA A 39 -0.66 5.72 -3.24
C ALA A 39 0.27 6.38 -4.26
N LYS A 40 0.36 5.83 -5.48
CA LYS A 40 1.14 6.40 -6.58
C LYS A 40 0.66 7.79 -6.98
N PHE A 41 -0.66 7.99 -6.99
CA PHE A 41 -1.26 9.29 -7.27
C PHE A 41 -0.87 10.34 -6.23
N TYR A 42 -1.00 10.02 -4.93
CA TYR A 42 -0.62 10.92 -3.85
C TYR A 42 0.89 11.18 -3.80
N LEU A 43 1.74 10.20 -4.16
CA LEU A 43 3.18 10.42 -4.30
C LEU A 43 3.50 11.44 -5.39
N ASN A 44 2.90 11.28 -6.57
CA ASN A 44 3.09 12.21 -7.67
C ASN A 44 2.58 13.63 -7.33
N TRP A 45 1.59 13.72 -6.44
CA TRP A 45 1.09 14.99 -5.91
C TRP A 45 1.94 15.57 -4.74
N GLY A 46 2.97 14.87 -4.29
CA GLY A 46 3.85 15.30 -3.19
C GLY A 46 3.25 15.10 -1.79
N LYS A 47 2.21 14.27 -1.65
CA LYS A 47 1.52 13.95 -0.39
C LYS A 47 2.00 12.61 0.16
N GLU A 48 3.30 12.51 0.44
CA GLU A 48 3.96 11.26 0.86
C GLU A 48 3.31 10.60 2.08
N LYS A 49 2.88 11.38 3.09
CA LYS A 49 2.21 10.85 4.28
C LYS A 49 0.89 10.15 3.96
N VAL A 50 0.12 10.71 3.02
CA VAL A 50 -1.15 10.12 2.59
C VAL A 50 -0.88 8.89 1.74
N ALA A 51 0.08 9.00 0.81
CA ALA A 51 0.50 7.87 0.00
C ALA A 51 1.00 6.67 0.82
N ALA A 52 1.70 6.93 1.94
CA ALA A 52 2.16 5.87 2.82
C ALA A 52 0.98 5.03 3.35
N GLY A 53 -0.11 5.67 3.80
CA GLY A 53 -1.29 4.95 4.29
C GLY A 53 -1.90 4.02 3.24
N TYR A 54 -2.10 4.53 2.01
CA TYR A 54 -2.61 3.71 0.90
C TYR A 54 -1.62 2.61 0.50
N MET A 55 -0.31 2.89 0.50
CA MET A 55 0.71 1.89 0.16
C MET A 55 0.76 0.74 1.18
N GLN A 56 0.55 1.07 2.46
CA GLN A 56 0.45 0.10 3.54
C GLN A 56 -0.80 -0.79 3.40
N GLU A 57 -1.96 -0.22 3.12
CA GLU A 57 -3.20 -0.98 2.85
C GLU A 57 -3.02 -1.91 1.63
N ALA A 58 -2.40 -1.42 0.55
CA ALA A 58 -2.07 -2.24 -0.61
C ALA A 58 -1.16 -3.42 -0.24
N TYR A 59 -0.12 -3.16 0.55
CA TYR A 59 0.79 -4.20 1.06
C TYR A 59 0.04 -5.27 1.85
N TYR A 60 -0.81 -4.86 2.80
CA TYR A 60 -1.59 -5.80 3.61
C TYR A 60 -2.54 -6.63 2.75
N SER A 61 -3.22 -5.99 1.80
CA SER A 61 -4.14 -6.67 0.89
C SER A 61 -3.43 -7.69 0.00
N TYR A 62 -2.30 -7.32 -0.62
CA TYR A 62 -1.49 -8.26 -1.40
C TYR A 62 -0.90 -9.40 -0.56
N SER A 63 -0.48 -9.10 0.68
CA SER A 63 0.00 -10.10 1.62
C SER A 63 -1.10 -11.08 2.01
N HIS A 64 -2.30 -10.57 2.33
CA HIS A 64 -3.47 -11.38 2.67
C HIS A 64 -3.93 -12.26 1.50
N TRP A 65 -3.91 -11.72 0.28
CA TRP A 65 -4.22 -12.48 -0.92
C TRP A 65 -3.15 -13.53 -1.27
N GLY A 66 -1.93 -13.40 -0.74
CA GLY A 66 -0.82 -14.33 -1.00
C GLY A 66 0.04 -13.95 -2.22
N ALA A 67 -0.05 -12.71 -2.71
CA ALA A 67 0.77 -12.23 -3.82
C ALA A 67 2.17 -11.82 -3.38
N SER A 68 2.97 -12.79 -2.91
CA SER A 68 4.31 -12.55 -2.35
C SER A 68 5.28 -11.89 -3.34
N ALA A 69 5.13 -12.13 -4.65
CA ALA A 69 5.92 -11.44 -5.67
C ALA A 69 5.62 -9.94 -5.69
N LYS A 70 4.36 -9.55 -5.46
CA LYS A 70 3.92 -8.16 -5.49
C LYS A 70 4.22 -7.42 -4.20
N VAL A 71 4.11 -8.12 -3.08
CA VAL A 71 4.62 -7.65 -1.78
C VAL A 71 6.11 -7.29 -1.89
N GLN A 72 6.95 -8.20 -2.37
CA GLN A 72 8.40 -7.94 -2.54
C GLN A 72 8.71 -6.80 -3.51
N ASP A 73 7.95 -6.70 -4.61
CA ASP A 73 8.07 -5.60 -5.58
C ASP A 73 7.79 -4.24 -4.91
N LEU A 74 6.76 -4.17 -4.06
CA LEU A 74 6.43 -2.97 -3.29
C LEU A 74 7.48 -2.64 -2.23
N GLU A 75 8.04 -3.65 -1.55
CA GLU A 75 9.13 -3.48 -0.57
C GLU A 75 10.39 -2.89 -1.22
N HIS A 76 10.73 -3.35 -2.42
CA HIS A 76 11.88 -2.83 -3.17
C HIS A 76 11.61 -1.46 -3.79
N CYS A 77 10.43 -1.21 -4.35
CA CYS A 77 10.11 0.06 -5.00
C CYS A 77 9.85 1.18 -3.98
N TYR A 78 9.24 0.87 -2.84
CA TYR A 78 8.76 1.86 -1.86
C TYR A 78 9.19 1.56 -0.41
N PRO A 79 10.49 1.28 -0.15
CA PRO A 79 10.96 0.92 1.19
C PRO A 79 10.72 2.03 2.22
N LYS A 80 10.69 3.30 1.79
CA LYS A 80 10.44 4.44 2.67
C LYS A 80 8.98 4.55 3.13
N LEU A 81 8.04 4.19 2.26
CA LEU A 81 6.60 4.24 2.58
C LEU A 81 6.19 3.03 3.43
N LEU A 82 6.85 1.90 3.21
CA LEU A 82 6.63 0.67 3.96
C LEU A 82 7.52 0.52 5.19
N ALA A 83 8.45 1.46 5.43
CA ALA A 83 9.37 1.46 6.57
C ALA A 83 8.71 1.06 7.91
N PRO A 84 7.57 1.63 8.34
CA PRO A 84 6.88 1.21 9.56
C PRO A 84 6.44 -0.28 9.56
N ILE A 85 5.96 -0.82 8.43
CA ILE A 85 5.57 -2.24 8.32
C ILE A 85 6.82 -3.12 8.38
N LEU A 86 7.87 -2.76 7.64
CA LEU A 86 9.11 -3.52 7.59
C LEU A 86 9.85 -3.52 8.92
N GLN A 87 9.79 -2.42 9.67
CA GLN A 87 10.31 -2.35 11.03
C GLN A 87 9.53 -3.27 11.97
N GLN A 88 8.20 -3.30 11.85
CA GLN A 88 7.35 -4.17 12.67
C GLN A 88 7.60 -5.65 12.39
N GLN A 89 7.72 -6.07 11.12
CA GLN A 89 8.09 -7.45 10.76
C GLN A 89 9.47 -7.84 11.28
N ARG A 90 10.46 -6.94 11.20
CA ARG A 90 11.81 -7.21 11.71
C ARG A 90 11.85 -7.34 13.23
N ALA A 91 10.99 -6.62 13.94
CA ALA A 91 10.86 -6.70 15.39
C ALA A 91 10.10 -7.94 15.86
N SER A 92 9.22 -8.51 15.03
CA SER A 92 8.41 -9.69 15.38
C SER A 92 9.07 -11.03 15.01
N LEU A 93 10.16 -11.04 14.26
CA LEU A 93 10.98 -12.23 14.04
C LEU A 93 11.68 -12.60 15.35
N PRO A 94 11.42 -13.79 15.95
CA PRO A 94 12.14 -14.23 17.13
C PRO A 94 13.61 -14.38 16.75
N ILE A 95 14.49 -13.75 17.53
CA ILE A 95 15.95 -13.93 17.47
C ILE A 95 16.23 -15.37 17.93
N THR A 96 16.01 -16.35 17.07
CA THR A 96 16.33 -17.75 17.35
C THR A 96 17.07 -18.34 16.17
N ALA A 97 18.15 -17.66 15.79
CA ALA A 97 19.22 -18.29 15.03
C ALA A 97 20.49 -18.26 15.89
N THR A 98 20.90 -19.47 16.33
CA THR A 98 22.27 -19.83 16.76
C THR A 98 22.60 -19.43 18.21
N VAL A 99 22.89 -20.35 19.14
CA VAL A 99 24.06 -21.26 19.12
C VAL A 99 23.68 -22.66 19.60
N PHE A 100 23.78 -23.64 18.70
CA PHE A 100 24.22 -24.99 19.05
C PHE A 100 25.74 -24.99 18.90
N HIS A 101 26.48 -25.19 20.00
CA HIS A 101 27.83 -25.76 19.96
C HIS A 101 28.16 -26.42 21.31
#